data_AF-H0F4F3-F1
#
_entry.id   AF-H0F4F3-F1
#
_cell.length_a   1.000
_cell.length_b   1.000
_cell.length_c   1.000
_cell.angle_alpha   90.00
_cell.angle_beta   90.00
_cell.angle_gamma   90.00
#
_symmetry.space_group_name_H-M   'P 1'
#
loop_
_entity.id
_entity.type
_entity.pdbx_description
1 polymer ?
#
loop_
_entity_poly.entity_id
_entity_poly.type
_entity_poly.pdbx_seq_one_letter_code
_entity_poly.pdbx_strand_id
1 'polypeptide(L)'
;MPAAGRAGGLIAFFIMLAGMAWMPAAAAQGAHPFGVPESGAGMGGPGWLSSFFGSVSVWQSHFYRQLTGAVRAWQADGGAAWALIGLSFAYGVFHALGPGHGKAVISSYVLANRQTARNGALLALASALVQAVVAIVMVGILAVVFNATAATMNQATRWLELASYGLVTLLGAWLVW
;
A
#
# COMPACT_ATOMS: atom_id res chain seq x y z
N MET A 1 -20.72 19.47 -34.20
CA MET A 1 -20.64 20.27 -32.96
C MET A 1 -20.53 19.33 -31.75
N PRO A 2 -19.35 19.10 -31.14
CA PRO A 2 -19.21 18.22 -29.96
C PRO A 2 -18.71 18.92 -28.67
N ALA A 3 -18.66 20.25 -28.62
CA ALA A 3 -18.05 20.99 -27.50
C ALA A 3 -18.84 20.88 -26.17
N ALA A 4 -20.16 20.66 -26.22
CA ALA A 4 -21.03 20.66 -25.04
C ALA A 4 -20.84 19.42 -24.13
N GLY A 5 -20.51 18.25 -24.69
CA GLY A 5 -20.27 17.03 -23.90
C GLY A 5 -18.95 17.05 -23.12
N ARG A 6 -17.95 17.78 -23.63
CA ARG A 6 -16.61 17.88 -23.03
C ARG A 6 -16.60 18.74 -21.77
N ALA A 7 -17.38 19.81 -21.75
CA ALA A 7 -17.52 20.67 -20.58
C ALA A 7 -18.24 19.95 -19.43
N GLY A 8 -19.27 19.14 -19.73
CA GLY A 8 -19.99 18.36 -18.71
C GLY A 8 -19.11 17.30 -18.03
N GLY A 9 -18.25 16.62 -18.78
CA GLY A 9 -17.30 15.65 -18.24
C GLY A 9 -16.24 16.28 -17.33
N LEU A 10 -15.71 17.45 -17.71
CA LEU A 10 -14.76 18.20 -16.89
C LEU A 10 -15.39 18.69 -15.59
N ILE A 11 -16.62 19.21 -15.65
CA ILE A 11 -17.35 19.68 -14.46
C ILE A 11 -17.64 18.50 -13.51
N ALA A 12 -18.09 17.35 -14.02
CA ALA A 12 -18.31 16.16 -13.20
C ALA A 12 -17.01 15.65 -12.55
N PHE A 13 -15.89 15.70 -13.28
CA PHE A 13 -14.57 15.32 -12.76
C PHE A 13 -14.08 16.26 -11.64
N PHE A 14 -14.20 17.57 -11.82
CA PHE A 14 -13.84 18.54 -10.78
C PHE A 14 -14.77 18.50 -9.56
N ILE A 15 -16.06 18.21 -9.75
CA ILE A 15 -17.00 17.97 -8.65
C ILE A 15 -16.63 16.70 -7.87
N MET A 16 -16.18 15.64 -8.55
CA MET A 16 -15.74 14.39 -7.91
C MET A 16 -14.41 14.57 -7.16
N LEU A 17 -13.44 15.30 -7.73
CA LEU A 17 -12.20 15.68 -7.05
C LEU A 17 -12.45 16.58 -5.84
N ALA A 18 -13.36 17.56 -5.96
CA ALA A 18 -13.79 18.37 -4.83
C ALA A 18 -14.49 17.49 -3.77
N GLY A 19 -15.35 16.55 -4.16
CA GLY A 19 -15.96 15.59 -3.23
C GLY A 19 -14.93 14.75 -2.46
N MET A 20 -13.86 14.32 -3.12
CA MET A 20 -12.75 13.58 -2.49
C MET A 20 -11.90 14.44 -1.55
N ALA A 21 -11.72 15.74 -1.87
CA ALA A 21 -11.02 16.70 -1.01
C ALA A 21 -11.84 17.10 0.23
N TRP A 22 -13.16 16.95 0.17
CA TRP A 22 -14.10 17.29 1.25
C TRP A 22 -14.61 16.07 2.03
N MET A 23 -14.15 14.85 1.72
CA MET A 23 -14.36 13.73 2.61
C MET A 23 -13.66 14.02 3.94
N PRO A 24 -14.37 13.96 5.08
CA PRO A 24 -13.69 14.07 6.36
C PRO A 24 -12.64 12.98 6.38
N ALA A 25 -11.40 13.33 6.71
CA ALA A 25 -10.32 12.35 6.91
C ALA A 25 -10.71 11.23 7.88
N ALA A 26 -11.80 11.39 8.64
CA ALA A 26 -12.44 10.35 9.43
C ALA A 26 -13.03 9.17 8.62
N ALA A 27 -13.50 9.37 7.38
CA ALA A 27 -14.12 8.31 6.57
C ALA A 27 -13.11 7.44 5.79
N ALA A 28 -11.89 7.95 5.56
CA ALA A 28 -10.78 7.19 4.98
C ALA A 28 -9.93 6.47 6.06
N GLN A 29 -10.17 6.77 7.34
CA GLN A 29 -9.41 6.27 8.47
C GLN A 29 -9.94 4.90 8.94
N GLY A 30 -9.62 3.84 8.19
CA GLY A 30 -9.40 2.55 8.82
C GLY A 30 -8.10 2.64 9.63
N ALA A 31 -8.19 2.79 10.96
CA ALA A 31 -7.08 3.12 11.86
C ALA A 31 -6.06 1.97 12.04
N HIS A 32 -5.44 1.49 10.97
CA HIS A 32 -4.33 0.54 11.02
C HIS A 32 -3.45 0.66 9.76
N PRO A 33 -2.14 0.35 9.84
CA PRO A 33 -1.16 0.54 8.73
C PRO A 33 -1.47 -0.19 7.42
N PHE A 34 -2.55 -0.98 7.37
CA PHE A 34 -2.94 -1.83 6.24
C PHE A 34 -4.26 -1.44 5.59
N GLY A 35 -4.93 -0.39 6.08
CA GLY A 35 -5.98 0.34 5.32
C GLY A 35 -7.18 -0.48 4.86
N VAL A 36 -7.52 -1.60 5.50
CA VAL A 36 -8.71 -2.38 5.14
C VAL A 36 -9.87 -2.02 6.08
N PRO A 37 -10.96 -1.43 5.58
CA PRO A 37 -12.14 -1.16 6.40
C PRO A 37 -12.67 -2.48 7.00
N GLU A 38 -12.93 -2.52 8.32
CA GLU A 38 -13.54 -3.69 8.99
C GLU A 38 -14.95 -4.00 8.47
N SER A 39 -15.61 -3.01 7.85
CA SER A 39 -16.82 -3.21 7.06
C SER A 39 -16.44 -3.28 5.58
N GLY A 40 -16.80 -4.38 4.89
CA GLY A 40 -16.50 -4.63 3.48
C GLY A 40 -17.05 -3.62 2.45
N ALA A 41 -17.40 -2.41 2.86
CA ALA A 41 -17.86 -1.30 2.04
C ALA A 41 -16.66 -0.43 1.58
N GLY A 42 -15.84 -0.96 0.68
CA GLY A 42 -14.72 -0.17 0.14
C GLY A 42 -14.04 -0.72 -1.11
N MET A 43 -14.11 -2.03 -1.35
CA MET A 43 -13.66 -2.63 -2.60
C MET A 43 -14.87 -2.99 -3.46
N GLY A 44 -15.12 -2.22 -4.52
CA GLY A 44 -16.03 -2.59 -5.59
C GLY A 44 -15.50 -3.84 -6.30
N GLY A 45 -15.83 -5.02 -5.79
CA GLY A 45 -15.36 -6.29 -6.30
C GLY A 45 -16.20 -7.45 -5.77
N PRO A 46 -16.00 -8.67 -6.29
CA PRO A 46 -16.74 -9.84 -5.83
C PRO A 46 -16.62 -10.04 -4.31
N GLY A 47 -17.69 -10.40 -3.62
CA GLY A 47 -17.71 -10.52 -2.15
C GLY A 47 -16.70 -11.54 -1.57
N TRP A 48 -16.26 -12.51 -2.37
CA TRP A 48 -15.19 -13.43 -1.97
C TRP A 48 -13.82 -12.74 -1.94
N LEU A 49 -13.59 -11.76 -2.83
CA LEU A 49 -12.33 -11.03 -2.94
C LEU A 49 -12.18 -10.04 -1.78
N SER A 50 -13.26 -9.35 -1.40
CA SER A 50 -13.27 -8.49 -0.22
C SER A 50 -13.05 -9.29 1.07
N SER A 51 -13.68 -10.47 1.20
CA SER A 51 -13.50 -11.36 2.35
C SER A 51 -12.08 -11.92 2.44
N PHE A 52 -11.49 -12.27 1.29
CA PHE A 52 -10.09 -12.71 1.22
C PHE A 52 -9.13 -11.61 1.67
N PHE A 53 -9.22 -10.40 1.09
CA PHE A 53 -8.33 -9.29 1.48
C PHE A 53 -8.56 -8.82 2.92
N GLY A 54 -9.79 -8.88 3.42
CA GLY A 54 -10.10 -8.68 4.85
C GLY A 54 -9.33 -9.66 5.75
N SER A 55 -9.36 -10.95 5.40
CA SER A 55 -8.61 -11.99 6.12
C SER A 55 -7.11 -11.73 6.09
N VAL A 56 -6.56 -11.37 4.92
CA VAL A 56 -5.13 -11.04 4.78
C VAL A 56 -4.73 -9.84 5.66
N SER A 57 -5.56 -8.80 5.75
CA SER A 57 -5.28 -7.63 6.61
C SER A 57 -5.24 -7.98 8.10
N VAL A 58 -6.15 -8.83 8.56
CA VAL A 58 -6.15 -9.34 9.95
C VAL A 58 -4.84 -10.08 10.23
N TRP A 59 -4.39 -10.91 9.29
CA TRP A 59 -3.14 -11.67 9.44
C TRP A 59 -1.93 -10.73 9.46
N GLN A 60 -1.87 -9.73 8.56
CA GLN A 60 -0.81 -8.73 8.55
C GLN A 60 -0.73 -7.96 9.89
N SER A 61 -1.87 -7.56 10.44
CA SER A 61 -1.95 -6.89 11.74
C SER A 61 -1.46 -7.78 12.89
N HIS A 62 -1.78 -9.08 12.83
CA HIS A 62 -1.29 -10.06 13.79
C HIS A 62 0.23 -10.23 13.72
N PHE A 63 0.78 -10.46 12.52
CA PHE A 63 2.22 -10.58 12.31
C PHE A 63 2.98 -9.31 12.72
N TYR A 64 2.44 -8.12 12.44
CA TYR A 64 3.03 -6.86 12.85
C TYR A 64 3.16 -6.73 14.38
N ARG A 65 2.13 -7.13 15.14
CA ARG A 65 2.20 -7.17 16.61
C ARG A 65 3.26 -8.17 17.11
N GLN A 66 3.37 -9.33 16.48
CA GLN A 66 4.41 -10.31 16.82
C GLN A 66 5.82 -9.79 16.50
N LEU A 67 6.01 -9.11 15.36
CA LEU A 67 7.27 -8.47 14.98
C LEU A 67 7.71 -7.43 16.01
N THR A 68 6.83 -6.49 16.36
CA THR A 68 7.15 -5.45 17.35
C THR A 68 7.44 -6.05 18.73
N GLY A 69 6.74 -7.13 19.12
CA GLY A 69 7.06 -7.91 20.32
C GLY A 69 8.44 -8.57 20.26
N ALA A 70 8.77 -9.23 19.15
CA ALA A 70 10.06 -9.90 18.94
C ALA A 70 11.23 -8.91 18.94
N VAL A 71 11.07 -7.70 18.38
CA VAL A 71 12.10 -6.64 18.47
C VAL A 71 12.35 -6.25 19.91
N ARG A 72 11.29 -6.04 20.71
CA ARG A 72 11.43 -5.68 22.14
C ARG A 72 12.09 -6.79 22.95
N ALA A 73 11.71 -8.05 22.70
CA ALA A 73 12.35 -9.19 23.35
C ALA A 73 13.84 -9.28 22.99
N TRP A 74 14.17 -9.14 21.70
CA TRP A 74 15.56 -9.14 21.24
C TRP A 74 16.38 -8.00 21.87
N GLN A 75 15.80 -6.82 22.05
CA GLN A 75 16.46 -5.70 22.75
C GLN A 75 16.67 -5.95 24.25
N ALA A 76 15.78 -6.72 24.90
CA ALA A 76 15.85 -6.96 26.33
C ALA A 76 16.91 -8.01 26.71
N ASP A 77 16.97 -9.14 26.02
CA ASP A 77 17.81 -10.28 26.40
C ASP A 77 18.49 -11.01 25.21
N GLY A 78 18.26 -10.57 23.98
CA GLY A 78 18.82 -11.19 22.78
C GLY A 78 18.11 -12.47 22.29
N GLY A 79 17.13 -13.00 23.04
CA GLY A 79 16.57 -14.34 22.81
C GLY A 79 15.67 -14.51 21.58
N ALA A 80 15.24 -13.41 20.94
CA ALA A 80 14.24 -13.45 19.88
C ALA A 80 14.80 -13.29 18.44
N ALA A 81 16.12 -13.33 18.22
CA ALA A 81 16.71 -13.08 16.90
C ALA A 81 16.18 -14.02 15.80
N TRP A 82 16.15 -15.34 16.04
CA TRP A 82 15.63 -16.31 15.07
C TRP A 82 14.12 -16.18 14.84
N ALA A 83 13.37 -15.91 15.91
CA ALA A 83 11.94 -15.63 15.80
C ALA A 83 11.68 -14.36 14.98
N LEU A 84 12.50 -13.33 15.16
CA LEU A 84 12.41 -12.08 14.41
C LEU A 84 12.71 -12.29 12.92
N ILE A 85 13.72 -13.08 12.57
CA ILE A 85 14.01 -13.45 11.18
C ILE A 85 12.81 -14.19 10.56
N GLY A 86 12.31 -15.23 11.24
CA GLY A 86 11.17 -16.02 10.76
C GLY A 86 9.89 -15.19 10.60
N LEU A 87 9.56 -14.37 11.60
CA LEU A 87 8.42 -13.45 11.57
C LEU A 87 8.55 -12.39 10.48
N SER A 88 9.76 -11.86 10.25
CA SER A 88 10.01 -10.87 9.19
C SER A 88 9.80 -11.46 7.80
N PHE A 89 10.27 -12.69 7.59
CA PHE A 89 10.04 -13.41 6.33
C PHE A 89 8.56 -13.72 6.11
N ALA A 90 7.89 -14.29 7.12
CA ALA A 90 6.46 -14.61 7.05
C ALA A 90 5.63 -13.34 6.77
N TYR A 91 5.89 -12.26 7.51
CA TYR A 91 5.27 -10.97 7.25
C TYR A 91 5.54 -10.48 5.83
N GLY A 92 6.74 -10.63 5.29
CA GLY A 92 7.06 -10.30 3.89
C GLY A 92 6.19 -11.04 2.88
N VAL A 93 5.93 -12.34 3.08
CA VAL A 93 5.04 -13.14 2.23
C VAL A 93 3.59 -12.64 2.31
N PHE A 94 3.06 -12.43 3.51
CA PHE A 94 1.69 -11.91 3.67
C PHE A 94 1.55 -10.46 3.21
N HIS A 95 2.58 -9.65 3.40
CA HIS A 95 2.67 -8.30 2.87
C HIS A 95 2.58 -8.33 1.35
N ALA A 96 3.23 -9.30 0.68
CA ALA A 96 3.14 -9.50 -0.76
C ALA A 96 1.70 -9.80 -1.24
N LEU A 97 0.91 -10.55 -0.46
CA LEU A 97 -0.47 -10.96 -0.78
C LEU A 97 -1.55 -9.89 -0.53
N GLY A 98 -1.26 -8.91 0.33
CA GLY A 98 -2.24 -7.86 0.67
C GLY A 98 -2.56 -6.90 -0.49
N PRO A 99 -3.76 -6.29 -0.47
CA PRO A 99 -4.14 -5.32 -1.48
C PRO A 99 -3.25 -4.07 -1.38
N GLY A 100 -2.95 -3.46 -2.52
CA GLY A 100 -2.16 -2.23 -2.57
C GLY A 100 -2.24 -1.57 -3.93
N HIS A 101 -2.24 -0.24 -3.96
CA HIS A 101 -2.52 0.52 -5.17
C HIS A 101 -1.46 0.29 -6.27
N GLY A 102 -0.18 0.24 -5.91
CA GLY A 102 0.89 -0.12 -6.85
C GLY A 102 0.84 -1.57 -7.34
N LYS A 103 0.33 -2.50 -6.50
CA LYS A 103 0.20 -3.91 -6.88
C LYS A 103 -0.95 -4.15 -7.84
N ALA A 104 -2.03 -3.37 -7.74
CA ALA A 104 -3.15 -3.43 -8.69
C ALA A 104 -2.74 -2.91 -10.08
N VAL A 105 -2.00 -1.79 -10.13
CA VAL A 105 -1.51 -1.22 -11.40
C VAL A 105 -0.51 -2.15 -12.07
N ILE A 106 0.49 -2.66 -11.34
CA ILE A 106 1.51 -3.54 -11.92
C ILE A 106 0.92 -4.92 -12.28
N SER A 107 0.03 -5.48 -11.45
CA SER A 107 -0.58 -6.78 -11.76
C SER A 107 -1.49 -6.72 -13.00
N SER A 108 -2.22 -5.62 -13.23
CA SER A 108 -2.98 -5.44 -14.47
C SER A 108 -2.08 -5.32 -15.71
N TYR A 109 -0.95 -4.59 -15.60
CA TYR A 109 0.05 -4.52 -16.68
C TYR A 109 0.68 -5.88 -16.99
N VAL A 110 1.10 -6.62 -15.97
CA VAL A 110 1.72 -7.96 -16.14
C VAL A 110 0.71 -8.97 -16.67
N LEU A 111 -0.56 -8.91 -16.24
CA LEU A 111 -1.62 -9.77 -16.77
C LEU A 111 -1.91 -9.48 -18.25
N ALA A 112 -1.80 -8.22 -18.67
CA ALA A 112 -1.99 -7.81 -20.06
C ALA A 112 -0.79 -8.18 -20.95
N ASN A 113 0.41 -8.30 -20.38
CA ASN A 113 1.65 -8.52 -21.14
C ASN A 113 2.12 -9.99 -21.09
N ARG A 114 2.42 -10.59 -22.25
CA ARG A 114 2.75 -12.04 -22.38
C ARG A 114 4.17 -12.43 -21.95
N GLN A 115 4.64 -11.93 -20.82
CA GLN A 115 5.97 -12.29 -20.32
C GLN A 115 5.94 -13.68 -19.64
N THR A 116 6.98 -14.49 -19.81
CA THR A 116 7.04 -15.82 -19.19
C THR A 116 7.05 -15.70 -17.66
N ALA A 117 6.17 -16.45 -16.99
CA ALA A 117 5.97 -16.37 -15.53
C ALA A 117 7.28 -16.53 -14.73
N ARG A 118 8.20 -17.37 -15.21
CA ARG A 118 9.52 -17.57 -14.60
C ARG A 118 10.39 -16.32 -14.61
N ASN A 119 10.45 -15.61 -15.74
CA ASN A 119 11.26 -14.40 -15.86
C ASN A 119 10.64 -13.26 -15.04
N GLY A 120 9.31 -13.17 -15.01
CA GLY A 120 8.58 -12.24 -14.14
C GLY A 120 8.86 -12.49 -12.65
N ALA A 121 8.86 -13.76 -12.21
CA ALA A 121 9.16 -14.11 -10.82
C ALA A 121 10.59 -13.73 -10.39
N LEU A 122 11.59 -13.99 -11.24
CA LEU A 122 12.97 -13.60 -10.97
C LEU A 122 13.14 -12.07 -10.89
N LEU A 123 12.51 -11.34 -11.81
CA LEU A 123 12.56 -9.89 -11.82
C LEU A 123 11.85 -9.29 -10.58
N ALA A 124 10.71 -9.87 -10.18
CA ALA A 124 9.99 -9.47 -8.98
C ALA A 124 10.82 -9.72 -7.71
N LEU A 125 11.50 -10.87 -7.62
CA LEU A 125 12.40 -11.17 -6.50
C LEU A 125 13.57 -10.18 -6.45
N ALA A 126 14.24 -9.93 -7.59
CA ALA A 126 15.33 -8.97 -7.66
C ALA A 126 14.87 -7.56 -7.26
N SER A 127 13.70 -7.15 -7.75
CA SER A 127 13.10 -5.86 -7.40
C SER A 127 12.78 -5.76 -5.92
N ALA A 128 12.22 -6.82 -5.31
CA ALA A 128 11.93 -6.87 -3.88
C ALA A 128 13.20 -6.77 -3.02
N LEU A 129 14.31 -7.41 -3.43
CA LEU A 129 15.58 -7.32 -2.74
C LEU A 129 16.18 -5.91 -2.80
N VAL A 130 16.23 -5.32 -4.00
CA VAL A 130 16.71 -3.93 -4.17
C VAL A 130 15.83 -2.97 -3.38
N GLN A 131 14.52 -3.15 -3.42
CA GLN A 131 13.57 -2.33 -2.67
C GLN A 131 13.76 -2.47 -1.16
N ALA A 132 14.02 -3.67 -0.65
CA ALA A 132 14.33 -3.89 0.76
C ALA A 132 15.61 -3.15 1.19
N VAL A 133 16.68 -3.24 0.38
CA VAL A 133 17.93 -2.53 0.65
C VAL A 133 17.71 -1.01 0.66
N VAL A 134 17.04 -0.49 -0.37
CA VAL A 134 16.74 0.95 -0.47
C VAL A 134 15.90 1.40 0.72
N ALA A 135 14.88 0.64 1.12
CA ALA A 135 14.04 0.95 2.26
C ALA A 135 14.83 0.99 3.57
N ILE A 136 15.69 -0.01 3.82
CA ILE A 136 16.55 -0.06 5.02
C ILE A 136 17.47 1.17 5.07
N VAL A 137 18.15 1.49 3.96
CA VAL A 137 19.05 2.66 3.88
C VAL A 137 18.30 3.95 4.10
N MET A 138 17.16 4.15 3.42
CA MET A 138 16.35 5.36 3.53
C MET A 138 15.82 5.55 4.95
N VAL A 139 15.20 4.52 5.54
CA VAL A 139 14.67 4.57 6.91
C VAL A 139 15.81 4.78 7.91
N GLY A 140 16.95 4.14 7.71
CA GLY A 140 18.15 4.33 8.54
C GLY A 140 18.67 5.77 8.52
N ILE A 141 18.77 6.39 7.33
CA ILE A 141 19.17 7.80 7.20
C ILE A 141 18.17 8.71 7.90
N LEU A 142 16.87 8.52 7.66
CA LEU A 142 15.82 9.32 8.29
C LEU A 142 15.85 9.19 9.82
N ALA A 143 16.05 7.98 10.35
CA ALA A 143 16.10 7.75 11.78
C ALA A 143 17.39 8.32 12.42
N VAL A 144 18.56 8.11 11.81
CA VAL A 144 19.85 8.48 12.42
C VAL A 144 20.24 9.93 12.16
N VAL A 145 20.06 10.42 10.94
CA VAL A 145 20.48 11.77 10.52
C VAL A 145 19.41 12.80 10.86
N PHE A 146 18.15 12.49 10.56
CA PHE A 146 17.04 13.43 10.72
C PHE A 146 16.26 13.24 12.03
N ASN A 147 16.63 12.24 12.84
CA ASN A 147 15.93 11.88 14.08
C ASN A 147 14.42 11.70 13.86
N ALA A 148 14.05 11.22 12.67
CA ALA A 148 12.67 11.05 12.28
C ALA A 148 12.07 9.88 13.07
N THR A 149 10.96 10.17 13.75
CA THR A 149 10.20 9.17 14.49
C THR A 149 9.27 8.39 13.56
N ALA A 150 8.81 7.23 14.03
CA ALA A 150 7.76 6.48 13.34
C ALA A 150 6.51 7.34 13.05
N ALA A 151 6.16 8.27 13.96
CA ALA A 151 5.03 9.17 13.76
C ALA A 151 5.26 10.13 12.59
N THR A 152 6.44 10.74 12.50
CA THR A 152 6.80 11.64 11.39
C THR A 152 6.89 10.91 10.06
N MET A 153 7.44 9.70 10.05
CA MET A 153 7.50 8.86 8.85
C MET A 153 6.10 8.47 8.39
N ASN A 154 5.23 8.02 9.30
CA ASN A 154 3.84 7.70 8.98
C ASN A 154 3.08 8.91 8.44
N GLN A 155 3.34 10.12 8.95
CA GLN A 155 2.73 11.33 8.40
C GLN A 155 3.21 11.63 6.98
N ALA A 156 4.50 11.45 6.70
CA ALA A 156 5.05 11.60 5.36
C ALA A 156 4.44 10.57 4.38
N THR A 157 4.35 9.30 4.79
CA THR A 157 3.64 8.25 4.03
C THR A 157 2.18 8.65 3.76
N ARG A 158 1.50 9.19 4.79
CA ARG A 158 0.23 9.94 4.73
C ARG A 158 0.07 10.75 3.44
N TRP A 159 0.97 11.73 3.32
CA TRP A 159 0.96 12.70 2.24
C TRP A 159 1.32 12.10 0.89
N LEU A 160 2.30 11.18 0.86
CA LEU A 160 2.72 10.51 -0.36
C LEU A 160 1.61 9.62 -0.94
N GLU A 161 0.86 8.92 -0.10
CA GLU A 161 -0.30 8.11 -0.51
C GLU A 161 -1.38 8.98 -1.13
N LEU A 162 -1.76 10.08 -0.46
CA LEU A 162 -2.78 10.99 -0.96
C LEU A 162 -2.38 11.63 -2.31
N ALA A 163 -1.13 12.08 -2.41
CA ALA A 163 -0.59 12.62 -3.65
C ALA A 163 -0.59 11.55 -4.77
N SER A 164 -0.22 10.32 -4.45
CA SER A 164 -0.20 9.20 -5.40
C SER A 164 -1.60 8.87 -5.91
N TYR A 165 -2.62 8.85 -5.05
CA TYR A 165 -4.00 8.66 -5.49
C TYR A 165 -4.45 9.79 -6.42
N GLY A 166 -4.16 11.04 -6.07
CA GLY A 166 -4.44 12.18 -6.94
C GLY A 166 -3.82 12.02 -8.33
N LEU A 167 -2.53 11.66 -8.40
CA LEU A 167 -1.81 11.46 -9.66
C LEU A 167 -2.37 10.28 -10.47
N VAL A 168 -2.68 9.14 -9.84
CA VAL A 168 -3.25 7.97 -10.52
C VAL A 168 -4.64 8.29 -11.07
N THR A 169 -5.48 9.00 -10.31
CA THR A 169 -6.80 9.44 -10.77
C THR A 169 -6.69 10.41 -11.95
N LEU A 170 -5.77 11.38 -11.90
CA LEU A 170 -5.51 12.31 -13.01
C LEU A 170 -5.03 11.59 -14.27
N LEU A 171 -4.10 10.63 -14.12
CA LEU A 171 -3.62 9.82 -15.24
C LEU A 171 -4.76 8.99 -15.86
N GLY A 172 -5.59 8.35 -15.02
CA GLY A 172 -6.75 7.60 -15.48
C GLY A 172 -7.74 8.48 -16.25
N ALA A 173 -8.03 9.70 -15.75
CA ALA A 173 -8.88 10.65 -16.44
C ALA A 173 -8.30 11.10 -17.79
N TRP A 174 -6.99 11.31 -17.85
CA TRP A 174 -6.30 11.68 -19.09
C TRP A 174 -6.34 10.55 -20.13
N LEU A 175 -6.16 9.29 -19.73
CA LEU A 175 -6.20 8.14 -20.64
C LEU A 175 -7.60 7.83 -21.21
N VAL A 176 -8.66 8.23 -20.49
CA VAL A 176 -10.06 8.01 -20.92
C VAL A 176 -10.53 9.10 -21.89
N TRP A 177 -9.84 10.24 -21.96
CA TRP A 177 -10.17 11.37 -22.84
C TRP A 177 -9.47 11.28 -24.20
#